data_AF-A0A533UVS7-F1
#
_entry.id   AF-A0A533UVS7-F1
#
_cell.length_a   1.000
_cell.length_b   1.000
_cell.length_c   1.000
_cell.angle_alpha   90.00
_cell.angle_beta   90.00
_cell.angle_gamma   90.00
#
_symmetry.space_group_name_H-M   'P 1'
#
loop_
_entity.id
_entity.type
_entity.pdbx_description
1 polymer ?
#
loop_
_entity_poly.entity_id
_entity_poly.type
_entity_poly.pdbx_seq_one_letter_code
_entity_poly.pdbx_strand_id
1 'polypeptide(L)'
;MSIQNNLLNTDHSRCASCNGVVISDIEKNENICSNCGVVARENYHTSYSGSHAASELDRSQELQGQTSLMMYDISLPTLIDKKNVDASGKQIHRHVEMEKLRKLNKFTVSNNSKTRNLNKAMKEIRKITEILGLRMLIAERAFYIYRKALGKGLIKGRSIAGIAAAAIYIACKDAGIMFPIDKIGEHIENLDRKNIVHYYKFLLRQMKMSVASPNPYQIVSRIADRAGLGGKTQRKALEILNKIEGNPIVSGKKPVSLAAGSLYLAALKTREHTTQLRIAIASELSTITIRKRYLEIAKIIEKSDTTNSSQDKEGLDCSTVCMAKNLDK
;
A
#
# COMPACT_ATOMS: atom_id res chain seq x y z
N MET A 1 21.81 -43.42 22.95
CA MET A 1 22.62 -42.22 23.24
C MET A 1 22.96 -41.57 21.91
N SER A 2 22.09 -40.69 21.42
CA SER A 2 22.34 -39.96 20.18
C SER A 2 23.29 -38.81 20.51
N ILE A 3 24.52 -38.89 20.01
CA ILE A 3 25.52 -37.84 20.16
C ILE A 3 25.02 -36.64 19.34
N GLN A 4 24.37 -35.69 20.00
CA GLN A 4 24.08 -34.39 19.39
C GLN A 4 25.42 -33.65 19.23
N ASN A 5 26.07 -33.86 18.09
CA ASN A 5 27.22 -33.06 17.66
C ASN A 5 26.72 -31.66 17.28
N ASN A 6 26.53 -30.81 18.28
CA ASN A 6 26.30 -29.37 18.07
C ASN A 6 27.61 -28.72 17.59
N LEU A 7 27.89 -28.84 16.29
CA LEU A 7 29.06 -28.28 15.59
C LEU A 7 28.67 -27.04 14.74
N LEU A 8 27.80 -26.19 15.29
CA LEU A 8 27.46 -24.91 14.67
C LEU A 8 28.10 -23.77 15.46
N ASN A 9 28.79 -22.88 14.76
CA ASN A 9 29.18 -21.59 15.31
C ASN A 9 27.92 -20.72 15.55
N THR A 10 28.06 -19.66 16.35
CA THR A 10 26.97 -18.76 16.79
C THR A 10 26.06 -18.24 15.68
N ASP A 11 26.53 -18.24 14.43
CA ASP A 11 25.83 -17.66 13.26
C ASP A 11 25.12 -18.70 12.36
N HIS A 12 25.04 -19.98 12.76
CA HIS A 12 24.29 -21.07 12.09
C HIS A 12 24.54 -21.28 10.58
N SER A 13 25.49 -20.58 9.97
CA SER A 13 25.73 -20.53 8.53
C SER A 13 27.10 -21.08 8.10
N ARG A 14 27.93 -21.47 9.08
CA ARG A 14 29.29 -21.98 8.86
C ARG A 14 29.55 -23.24 9.68
N CYS A 15 30.26 -24.19 9.07
CA CYS A 15 30.66 -25.44 9.71
C CYS A 15 31.76 -25.20 10.77
N ALA A 16 31.61 -25.74 11.98
CA ALA A 16 32.63 -25.60 13.02
C ALA A 16 33.95 -26.33 12.70
N SER A 17 33.92 -27.37 11.85
CA SER A 17 35.10 -28.20 11.58
C SER A 17 35.99 -27.67 10.45
N CYS A 18 35.41 -27.08 9.39
CA CYS A 18 36.16 -26.62 8.22
C CYS A 18 35.82 -25.20 7.78
N ASN A 19 34.99 -24.49 8.53
CA ASN A 19 34.50 -23.14 8.23
C ASN A 19 33.81 -22.98 6.87
N GLY A 20 33.41 -24.10 6.24
CA GLY A 20 32.71 -24.13 4.96
C GLY A 20 31.23 -23.75 5.07
N VAL A 21 30.62 -23.44 3.92
CA VAL A 21 29.19 -23.10 3.80
C VAL A 21 28.35 -24.33 4.14
N VAL A 22 27.25 -24.11 4.85
CA VAL A 22 26.27 -25.14 5.19
C VAL A 22 25.08 -25.03 4.23
N ILE A 23 24.73 -26.13 3.58
CA ILE A 23 23.59 -26.27 2.66
C ILE A 23 22.52 -27.12 3.36
N SER A 24 21.25 -26.77 3.17
CA SER A 24 20.12 -27.55 3.66
C SER A 24 19.64 -28.55 2.61
N ASP A 25 19.66 -29.83 2.94
CA ASP A 25 18.99 -30.89 2.18
C ASP A 25 17.53 -30.96 2.63
N ILE A 26 16.62 -30.57 1.72
CA ILE A 26 15.18 -30.48 1.98
C ILE A 26 14.53 -31.86 2.05
N GLU A 27 15.05 -32.85 1.31
CA GLU A 27 14.46 -34.19 1.27
C GLU A 27 14.70 -34.95 2.58
N LYS A 28 15.88 -34.74 3.18
CA LYS A 28 16.28 -35.40 4.43
C LYS A 28 16.10 -34.51 5.66
N ASN A 29 15.78 -33.23 5.49
CA ASN A 29 15.74 -32.21 6.55
C ASN A 29 17.06 -32.13 7.34
N GLU A 30 18.19 -32.16 6.64
CA GLU A 30 19.53 -32.13 7.22
C GLU A 30 20.29 -30.89 6.75
N ASN A 31 21.15 -30.34 7.60
CA ASN A 31 22.07 -29.27 7.22
C ASN A 31 23.47 -29.86 7.06
N ILE A 32 23.99 -29.87 5.85
CA ILE A 32 25.23 -30.54 5.45
C ILE A 32 26.27 -29.50 5.03
N CYS A 33 27.52 -29.63 5.47
CA CYS A 33 28.59 -28.77 4.97
C CYS A 33 29.03 -29.17 3.56
N SER A 34 29.10 -28.20 2.63
CA SER A 34 29.52 -28.44 1.24
C SER A 34 30.97 -28.92 1.11
N ASN A 35 31.83 -28.57 2.08
CA ASN A 35 33.27 -28.78 1.97
C ASN A 35 33.74 -30.08 2.64
N CYS A 36 33.19 -30.42 3.82
CA CYS A 36 33.60 -31.61 4.57
C CYS A 36 32.52 -32.68 4.71
N GLY A 37 31.30 -32.45 4.22
CA GLY A 37 30.20 -33.42 4.31
C GLY A 37 29.64 -33.65 5.73
N VAL A 38 30.13 -32.90 6.73
CA VAL A 38 29.64 -33.04 8.11
C VAL A 38 28.19 -32.55 8.20
N VAL A 39 27.34 -33.40 8.78
CA VAL A 39 25.96 -33.05 9.14
C VAL A 39 26.00 -32.20 10.40
N ALA A 40 25.67 -30.92 10.25
CA ALA A 40 25.69 -29.94 11.33
C ALA A 40 24.39 -29.98 12.17
N ARG A 41 23.27 -30.37 11.56
CA ARG A 41 21.98 -30.63 12.23
C ARG A 41 21.20 -31.71 11.49
N GLU A 42 20.68 -32.67 12.24
CA GLU A 42 19.68 -33.65 11.81
C GLU A 42 18.28 -33.16 12.19
N ASN A 43 17.26 -33.47 11.38
CA ASN A 43 15.85 -33.12 11.62
C ASN A 43 15.60 -31.61 11.83
N TYR A 44 16.19 -30.75 11.00
CA TYR A 44 15.83 -29.34 11.01
C TYR A 44 14.42 -29.20 10.43
N HIS A 45 13.42 -29.07 11.30
CA HIS A 45 12.08 -28.72 10.89
C HIS A 45 12.11 -27.34 10.24
N THR A 46 12.07 -27.31 8.91
CA THR A 46 11.81 -26.10 8.17
C THR A 46 10.41 -25.63 8.59
N SER A 47 10.30 -24.48 9.26
CA SER A 47 9.03 -23.87 9.67
C SER A 47 8.04 -23.63 8.52
N TYR A 48 8.47 -23.90 7.28
CA TYR A 48 7.74 -23.78 6.04
C TYR A 48 6.71 -24.91 5.81
N SER A 49 6.85 -26.07 6.47
CA SER A 49 6.04 -27.27 6.13
C SER A 49 4.74 -27.45 6.93
N GLY A 50 4.26 -26.43 7.65
CA GLY A 50 3.06 -26.54 8.49
C GLY A 50 1.74 -26.12 7.83
N SER A 51 1.77 -25.50 6.64
CA SER A 51 0.59 -24.78 6.11
C SER A 51 -0.11 -25.43 4.91
N HIS A 52 0.49 -26.45 4.28
CA HIS A 52 -0.04 -27.06 3.05
C HIS A 52 -0.54 -28.49 3.20
N ALA A 53 -0.39 -29.12 4.38
CA ALA A 53 -0.86 -30.49 4.63
C ALA A 53 -2.30 -30.56 5.21
N ALA A 54 -3.07 -29.48 5.13
CA ALA A 54 -4.49 -29.51 5.49
C ALA A 54 -5.33 -29.84 4.25
N SER A 55 -5.42 -31.12 3.91
CA SER A 55 -6.59 -31.61 3.16
C SER A 55 -7.86 -31.26 3.96
N GLU A 56 -8.95 -30.90 3.28
CA GLU A 56 -10.21 -30.41 3.91
C GLU A 56 -10.77 -31.28 5.05
N LEU A 57 -10.34 -32.54 5.13
CA LEU A 57 -10.76 -33.53 6.12
C LEU A 57 -10.12 -33.37 7.51
N ASP A 58 -9.04 -32.58 7.66
CA ASP A 58 -8.29 -32.53 8.92
C ASP A 58 -8.23 -31.13 9.54
N ARG A 59 -9.40 -30.51 9.73
CA ARG A 59 -9.59 -29.25 10.50
C ARG A 59 -9.14 -29.37 11.97
N SER A 60 -8.85 -30.59 12.43
CA SER A 60 -8.36 -30.95 13.76
C SER A 60 -6.95 -30.41 14.06
N GLN A 61 -6.14 -30.17 13.02
CA GLN A 61 -4.73 -29.81 13.16
C GLN A 61 -4.42 -28.31 12.96
N GLU A 62 -5.44 -27.44 12.83
CA GLU A 62 -5.27 -25.98 12.91
C GLU A 62 -4.98 -25.55 14.37
N LEU A 63 -3.89 -26.05 14.95
CA LEU A 63 -3.39 -25.72 16.30
C LEU A 63 -3.02 -24.24 16.42
N GLN A 64 -2.81 -23.56 15.29
CA GLN A 64 -2.56 -22.12 15.21
C GLN A 64 -3.41 -21.53 14.10
N GLY A 65 -4.44 -20.77 14.46
CA GLY A 65 -5.15 -19.95 13.48
C GLY A 65 -4.17 -19.01 12.77
N GLN A 66 -4.41 -18.71 11.49
CA GLN A 66 -3.56 -17.81 10.70
C GLN A 66 -3.33 -16.49 11.45
N THR A 67 -2.09 -16.26 11.90
CA THR A 67 -1.72 -15.04 12.62
C THR A 67 -1.58 -13.89 11.62
N SER A 68 -2.70 -13.24 11.28
CA SER A 68 -2.64 -11.98 10.53
C SER A 68 -1.99 -10.90 11.38
N LEU A 69 -1.24 -9.99 10.76
CA LEU A 69 -0.65 -8.83 11.46
C LEU A 69 -1.74 -7.88 11.99
N MET A 70 -2.98 -8.05 11.53
CA MET A 70 -4.17 -7.39 12.05
C MET A 70 -4.60 -7.89 13.44
N MET A 71 -4.15 -9.08 13.86
CA MET A 71 -4.38 -9.55 15.23
C MET A 71 -3.43 -8.79 16.16
N TYR A 72 -3.97 -8.11 17.15
CA TYR A 72 -3.16 -7.46 18.19
C TYR A 72 -2.88 -8.44 19.32
N ASP A 73 -1.78 -8.22 20.06
CA ASP A 73 -1.23 -9.10 21.10
C ASP A 73 -2.19 -9.29 22.29
N ILE A 74 -3.29 -10.01 22.07
CA ILE A 74 -3.82 -10.85 23.13
C ILE A 74 -3.20 -12.20 22.87
N SER A 75 -2.47 -12.67 23.87
CA SER A 75 -2.20 -14.08 24.12
C SER A 75 -3.45 -14.91 23.81
N LEU A 76 -3.52 -15.43 22.58
CA LEU A 76 -4.53 -16.35 22.05
C LEU A 76 -5.91 -16.25 22.74
N PRO A 77 -6.67 -15.16 22.53
CA PRO A 77 -7.96 -15.01 23.19
C PRO A 77 -8.93 -16.09 22.68
N THR A 78 -9.39 -16.95 23.57
CA THR A 78 -10.46 -17.89 23.27
C THR A 78 -11.80 -17.15 23.35
N LEU A 79 -12.59 -17.18 22.28
CA LEU A 79 -13.93 -16.59 22.24
C LEU A 79 -14.97 -17.70 22.35
N ILE A 80 -15.88 -17.60 23.32
CA ILE A 80 -17.01 -18.53 23.44
C ILE A 80 -18.04 -18.15 22.37
N ASP A 81 -18.30 -19.07 21.44
CA ASP A 81 -19.26 -18.87 20.33
C ASP A 81 -20.71 -18.76 20.84
N LYS A 82 -21.59 -18.15 20.03
CA LYS A 82 -23.03 -17.98 20.28
C LYS A 82 -23.86 -19.21 19.97
N LYS A 83 -23.32 -20.19 19.24
CA LYS A 83 -24.07 -21.34 18.73
C LYS A 83 -24.68 -22.24 19.80
N ASN A 84 -24.33 -22.09 21.09
CA ASN A 84 -24.82 -22.93 22.20
C ASN A 84 -24.66 -24.43 21.90
N VAL A 85 -23.53 -24.80 21.30
CA VAL A 85 -23.19 -26.18 20.98
C VAL A 85 -21.84 -26.50 21.64
N ASP A 86 -21.74 -27.67 22.24
CA ASP A 86 -20.51 -28.20 22.82
C ASP A 86 -19.51 -28.66 21.73
N ALA A 87 -18.26 -28.93 22.10
CA ALA A 87 -17.23 -29.42 21.18
C ALA A 87 -17.63 -30.70 20.43
N SER A 88 -18.45 -31.55 21.05
CA SER A 88 -18.99 -32.78 20.44
C SER A 88 -20.24 -32.56 19.58
N GLY A 89 -20.68 -31.32 19.35
CA GLY A 89 -21.86 -31.02 18.53
C GLY A 89 -23.20 -31.07 19.25
N LYS A 90 -23.23 -31.32 20.58
CA LYS A 90 -24.46 -31.40 21.38
C LYS A 90 -24.98 -30.01 21.78
N GLN A 91 -26.31 -29.83 21.79
CA GLN A 91 -26.94 -28.58 22.22
C GLN A 91 -26.81 -28.36 23.74
N ILE A 92 -26.43 -27.13 24.11
CA ILE A 92 -26.32 -26.69 25.50
C ILE A 92 -27.64 -26.03 25.92
N HIS A 93 -28.38 -26.65 26.82
CA HIS A 93 -29.68 -26.14 27.32
C HIS A 93 -29.54 -25.05 28.40
N ARG A 94 -28.36 -24.89 29.03
CA ARG A 94 -28.08 -23.90 30.09
C ARG A 94 -27.77 -22.51 29.53
N HIS A 95 -28.70 -21.94 28.75
CA HIS A 95 -28.47 -20.70 27.99
C HIS A 95 -28.09 -19.50 28.89
N VAL A 96 -28.75 -19.32 30.02
CA VAL A 96 -28.52 -18.19 30.94
C VAL A 96 -27.09 -18.21 31.50
N GLU A 97 -26.58 -19.39 31.84
CA GLU A 97 -25.22 -19.53 32.35
C GLU A 97 -24.18 -19.37 31.26
N MET A 98 -24.44 -19.87 30.06
CA MET A 98 -23.58 -19.62 28.90
C MET A 98 -23.49 -18.12 28.59
N GLU A 99 -24.57 -17.36 28.74
CA GLU A 99 -24.51 -15.90 28.62
C GLU A 99 -23.67 -15.25 29.72
N LYS A 100 -23.74 -15.72 30.97
CA LYS A 100 -22.87 -15.25 32.06
C LYS A 100 -21.40 -15.53 31.73
N LEU A 101 -21.07 -16.73 31.26
CA LEU A 101 -19.71 -17.10 30.86
C LEU A 101 -19.22 -16.26 29.68
N ARG A 102 -20.07 -15.98 28.68
CA ARG A 102 -19.73 -15.07 27.57
C ARG A 102 -19.47 -13.65 28.03
N LYS A 103 -20.26 -13.14 28.98
CA LYS A 103 -20.01 -11.82 29.59
C LYS A 103 -18.65 -11.82 30.28
N LEU A 104 -18.35 -12.82 31.11
CA LEU A 104 -17.06 -12.95 31.80
C LEU A 104 -15.88 -13.05 30.81
N ASN A 105 -15.98 -13.88 29.78
CA ASN A 105 -14.96 -13.98 28.73
C ASN A 105 -14.76 -12.63 28.00
N LYS A 106 -15.85 -11.95 27.65
CA LYS A 106 -15.74 -10.62 27.03
C LYS A 106 -15.00 -9.63 27.95
N PHE A 107 -15.23 -9.70 29.26
CA PHE A 107 -14.49 -8.88 30.23
C PHE A 107 -13.01 -9.23 30.23
N THR A 108 -12.60 -10.49 30.29
CA THR A 108 -11.17 -10.87 30.30
C THR A 108 -10.45 -10.44 29.02
N VAL A 109 -11.08 -10.58 27.86
CA VAL A 109 -10.51 -10.20 26.55
C VAL A 109 -10.44 -8.68 26.36
N SER A 110 -11.41 -7.92 26.88
CA SER A 110 -11.55 -6.48 26.60
C SER A 110 -11.39 -5.56 27.82
N ASN A 111 -10.83 -6.05 28.94
CA ASN A 111 -10.69 -5.28 30.17
C ASN A 111 -9.82 -4.03 30.00
N ASN A 112 -8.84 -4.07 29.09
CA ASN A 112 -7.91 -2.98 28.90
C ASN A 112 -8.47 -1.95 27.89
N SER A 113 -8.44 -0.67 28.27
CA SER A 113 -8.83 0.44 27.39
C SER A 113 -8.06 0.43 26.07
N LYS A 114 -6.78 0.02 26.08
CA LYS A 114 -5.95 -0.13 24.88
C LYS A 114 -6.48 -1.22 23.96
N THR A 115 -6.85 -2.39 24.48
CA THR A 115 -7.34 -3.51 23.67
C THR A 115 -8.72 -3.21 23.08
N ARG A 116 -9.59 -2.54 23.83
CA ARG A 116 -10.86 -2.03 23.31
C ARG A 116 -10.67 -1.02 22.17
N ASN A 117 -9.67 -0.15 22.26
CA ASN A 117 -9.33 0.79 21.20
C ASN A 117 -8.82 0.08 19.94
N LEU A 118 -7.88 -0.85 20.09
CA LEU A 118 -7.32 -1.64 18.98
C LEU A 118 -8.40 -2.44 18.25
N ASN A 119 -9.31 -3.09 18.99
CA ASN A 119 -10.48 -3.78 18.41
C ASN A 119 -11.36 -2.87 17.55
N LYS A 120 -11.66 -1.67 18.05
CA LYS A 120 -12.47 -0.70 17.30
C LYS A 120 -11.74 -0.27 16.03
N ALA A 121 -10.46 0.09 16.15
CA ALA A 121 -9.64 0.50 15.02
C ALA A 121 -9.47 -0.60 13.97
N MET A 122 -9.28 -1.85 14.39
CA MET A 122 -9.18 -3.01 13.50
C MET A 122 -10.45 -3.17 12.65
N LYS A 123 -11.62 -3.07 13.28
CA LYS A 123 -12.91 -3.15 12.58
C LYS A 123 -13.10 -2.01 11.59
N GLU A 124 -12.79 -0.78 11.99
CA GLU A 124 -12.87 0.38 11.10
C GLU A 124 -11.90 0.25 9.92
N ILE A 125 -10.65 -0.15 10.17
CA ILE A 125 -9.67 -0.32 9.10
C ILE A 125 -10.13 -1.39 8.12
N ARG A 126 -10.56 -2.56 8.61
CA ARG A 126 -11.08 -3.64 7.74
C ARG A 126 -12.28 -3.17 6.92
N LYS A 127 -13.27 -2.56 7.56
CA LYS A 127 -14.46 -2.02 6.89
C LYS A 127 -14.08 -1.06 5.75
N ILE A 128 -13.21 -0.09 6.02
CA ILE A 128 -12.80 0.89 5.01
C ILE A 128 -12.00 0.23 3.90
N THR A 129 -11.07 -0.68 4.22
CA THR A 129 -10.26 -1.34 3.20
C THR A 129 -11.08 -2.27 2.30
N GLU A 130 -12.09 -2.95 2.86
CA GLU A 130 -13.00 -3.82 2.11
C GLU A 130 -13.88 -2.99 1.17
N ILE A 131 -14.46 -1.88 1.65
CA ILE A 131 -15.26 -0.96 0.81
C ILE A 131 -14.43 -0.39 -0.35
N LEU A 132 -13.16 -0.06 -0.09
CA LEU A 132 -12.25 0.46 -1.11
C LEU A 132 -11.65 -0.61 -2.04
N GLY A 133 -11.92 -1.90 -1.79
CA GLY A 133 -11.36 -3.01 -2.57
C GLY A 133 -9.83 -3.16 -2.42
N LEU A 134 -9.27 -2.75 -1.29
CA LEU A 134 -7.84 -2.82 -1.01
C LEU A 134 -7.40 -4.23 -0.60
N ARG A 135 -6.18 -4.63 -0.98
CA ARG A 135 -5.59 -5.91 -0.57
C ARG A 135 -5.40 -5.97 0.95
N MET A 136 -5.52 -7.17 1.52
CA MET A 136 -5.35 -7.41 2.97
C MET A 136 -4.00 -6.92 3.51
N LEU A 137 -2.93 -7.03 2.71
CA LEU A 137 -1.59 -6.51 3.05
C LEU A 137 -1.60 -5.01 3.40
N ILE A 138 -2.45 -4.22 2.73
CA ILE A 138 -2.58 -2.77 2.99
C ILE A 138 -3.30 -2.54 4.32
N ALA A 139 -4.33 -3.34 4.62
CA ALA A 139 -5.03 -3.30 5.89
C ALA A 139 -4.09 -3.66 7.06
N GLU A 140 -3.29 -4.70 6.90
CA GLU A 140 -2.25 -5.10 7.85
C GLU A 140 -1.21 -4.00 8.08
N ARG A 141 -0.72 -3.39 7.00
CA ARG A 141 0.22 -2.28 7.07
C ARG A 141 -0.39 -1.08 7.78
N ALA A 142 -1.63 -0.73 7.48
CA ALA A 142 -2.35 0.37 8.13
C ALA A 142 -2.54 0.08 9.63
N PHE A 143 -2.89 -1.15 9.98
CA PHE A 143 -3.05 -1.56 11.38
C PHE A 143 -1.73 -1.55 12.15
N TYR A 144 -0.63 -1.96 11.52
CA TYR A 144 0.72 -1.85 12.09
C TYR A 144 1.07 -0.39 12.42
N ILE A 145 0.81 0.53 11.48
CA ILE A 145 1.02 1.98 11.69
C ILE A 145 0.16 2.48 12.86
N TYR A 146 -1.10 2.05 12.91
CA TYR A 146 -2.02 2.41 14.00
C TYR A 146 -1.53 1.91 15.37
N ARG A 147 -1.08 0.64 15.47
CA ARG A 147 -0.51 0.06 16.69
C ARG A 147 0.70 0.86 17.18
N LYS A 148 1.60 1.21 16.27
CA LYS A 148 2.78 2.03 16.57
C LYS A 148 2.40 3.42 17.07
N ALA A 149 1.37 4.04 16.48
CA ALA A 149 0.85 5.32 16.92
C ALA A 149 0.22 5.25 18.32
N LEU A 150 -0.51 4.16 18.63
CA LEU A 150 -1.08 3.93 19.95
C LEU A 150 -0.01 3.73 21.02
N GLY A 151 1.03 2.95 20.72
CA GLY A 151 2.18 2.73 21.62
C GLY A 151 2.90 4.02 22.01
N LYS A 152 2.97 4.98 21.08
CA LYS A 152 3.52 6.33 21.30
C LYS A 152 2.52 7.32 21.95
N GLY A 153 1.30 6.90 22.26
CA GLY A 153 0.29 7.77 22.87
C GLY A 153 -0.30 8.85 21.94
N LEU A 154 -0.11 8.74 20.62
CA LEU A 154 -0.51 9.75 19.63
C LEU A 154 -2.03 9.84 19.41
N ILE A 155 -2.79 8.88 19.94
CA ILE A 155 -4.23 8.69 19.69
C ILE A 155 -5.11 9.37 20.75
N LYS A 156 -4.55 9.69 21.92
CA LYS A 156 -5.31 10.30 23.01
C LYS A 156 -5.88 11.67 22.59
N GLY A 157 -7.18 11.87 22.79
CA GLY A 157 -7.90 13.11 22.45
C GLY A 157 -8.25 13.28 20.97
N ARG A 158 -8.09 12.25 20.13
CA ARG A 158 -8.38 12.30 18.69
C ARG A 158 -9.37 11.21 18.29
N SER A 159 -10.05 11.41 17.16
CA SER A 159 -10.97 10.40 16.62
C SER A 159 -10.22 9.14 16.19
N ILE A 160 -10.68 7.98 16.66
CA ILE A 160 -10.17 6.66 16.29
C ILE A 160 -10.31 6.45 14.77
N ALA A 161 -11.49 6.75 14.23
CA ALA A 161 -11.77 6.65 12.80
C ALA A 161 -10.88 7.61 11.98
N GLY A 162 -10.65 8.82 12.48
CA GLY A 162 -9.77 9.80 11.81
C GLY A 162 -8.31 9.33 11.71
N ILE A 163 -7.79 8.72 12.77
CA ILE A 163 -6.42 8.17 12.77
C ILE A 163 -6.34 6.89 11.94
N ALA A 164 -7.38 6.04 11.97
CA ALA A 164 -7.48 4.88 11.10
C ALA A 164 -7.44 5.28 9.61
N ALA A 165 -8.24 6.28 9.21
CA ALA A 165 -8.25 6.84 7.86
C ALA A 165 -6.86 7.33 7.41
N ALA A 166 -6.19 8.08 8.29
CA ALA A 166 -4.85 8.58 8.04
C ALA A 166 -3.82 7.44 7.93
N ALA A 167 -3.93 6.38 8.74
CA ALA A 167 -3.06 5.22 8.67
C ALA A 167 -3.26 4.42 7.37
N ILE A 168 -4.50 4.26 6.90
CA ILE A 168 -4.81 3.66 5.59
C ILE A 168 -4.19 4.51 4.47
N TYR A 169 -4.35 5.83 4.53
CA TYR A 169 -3.78 6.72 3.53
C TYR A 169 -2.25 6.63 3.46
N ILE A 170 -1.57 6.51 4.61
CA ILE A 170 -0.13 6.28 4.66
C ILE A 170 0.22 4.92 4.06
N ALA A 171 -0.49 3.84 4.44
CA ALA A 171 -0.24 2.50 3.93
C ALA A 171 -0.43 2.40 2.41
N CYS A 172 -1.45 3.06 1.86
CA CYS A 172 -1.65 3.14 0.42
C CYS A 172 -0.46 3.81 -0.28
N LYS A 173 0.03 4.94 0.27
CA LYS A 173 1.20 5.61 -0.30
C LYS A 173 2.49 4.81 -0.16
N ASP A 174 2.69 4.13 0.97
CA ASP A 174 3.83 3.22 1.18
C ASP A 174 3.83 2.11 0.11
N ALA A 175 2.65 1.60 -0.25
CA ALA A 175 2.47 0.60 -1.30
C ALA A 175 2.55 1.18 -2.74
N GLY A 176 2.80 2.49 -2.90
CA GLY A 176 2.79 3.17 -4.19
C GLY A 176 1.39 3.35 -4.80
N ILE A 177 0.33 3.04 -4.06
CA ILE A 177 -1.04 3.14 -4.57
C ILE A 177 -1.60 4.51 -4.22
N MET A 178 -2.02 5.22 -5.26
CA MET A 178 -2.63 6.53 -5.08
C MET A 178 -4.13 6.41 -4.87
N PHE A 179 -4.62 6.81 -3.70
CA PHE A 179 -6.04 7.06 -3.46
C PHE A 179 -6.27 8.53 -3.14
N PRO A 180 -7.30 9.19 -3.69
CA PRO A 180 -7.66 10.53 -3.26
C PRO A 180 -8.17 10.47 -1.80
N ILE A 181 -7.80 11.47 -1.01
CA ILE A 181 -8.17 11.56 0.42
C ILE A 181 -9.69 11.63 0.57
N ASP A 182 -10.35 12.27 -0.39
CA ASP A 182 -11.79 12.51 -0.42
C ASP A 182 -12.56 11.18 -0.48
N LYS A 183 -12.07 10.18 -1.24
CA LYS A 183 -12.66 8.83 -1.29
C LYS A 183 -12.58 8.09 0.05
N ILE A 184 -11.54 8.32 0.84
CA ILE A 184 -11.43 7.73 2.17
C ILE A 184 -12.41 8.42 3.13
N GLY A 185 -12.57 9.75 3.00
CA GLY A 185 -13.49 10.54 3.83
C GLY A 185 -14.97 10.24 3.56
N GLU A 186 -15.35 9.94 2.31
CA GLU A 186 -16.73 9.60 1.93
C GLU A 186 -17.32 8.41 2.74
N HIS A 187 -16.47 7.50 3.24
CA HIS A 187 -16.89 6.29 3.95
C HIS A 187 -16.84 6.41 5.48
N ILE A 188 -16.53 7.58 6.02
CA ILE A 188 -16.37 7.79 7.46
C ILE A 188 -17.30 8.90 7.92
N GLU A 189 -18.21 8.54 8.82
CA GLU A 189 -19.16 9.49 9.41
C GLU A 189 -18.42 10.59 10.20
N ASN A 190 -18.87 11.83 10.03
CA ASN A 190 -18.41 13.01 10.77
C ASN A 190 -16.90 13.30 10.66
N LEU A 191 -16.28 12.96 9.52
CA LEU A 191 -14.86 13.21 9.30
C LEU A 191 -14.60 14.11 8.10
N ASP A 192 -14.24 15.36 8.38
CA ASP A 192 -13.81 16.30 7.35
C ASP A 192 -12.48 15.88 6.71
N ARG A 193 -12.36 16.16 5.41
CA ARG A 193 -11.09 16.10 4.67
C ARG A 193 -9.93 16.80 5.40
N LYS A 194 -10.22 17.96 6.01
CA LYS A 194 -9.23 18.76 6.76
C LYS A 194 -8.64 17.97 7.92
N ASN A 195 -9.47 17.19 8.62
CA ASN A 195 -9.06 16.37 9.75
C ASN A 195 -8.18 15.21 9.30
N ILE A 196 -8.52 14.53 8.20
CA ILE A 196 -7.69 13.45 7.64
C ILE A 196 -6.30 13.97 7.26
N VAL A 197 -6.24 15.12 6.56
CA VAL A 197 -4.97 15.75 6.19
C VAL A 197 -4.16 16.16 7.43
N HIS A 198 -4.83 16.69 8.46
CA HIS A 198 -4.19 17.06 9.72
C HIS A 198 -3.58 15.83 10.40
N TYR A 199 -4.36 14.76 10.57
CA TYR A 199 -3.90 13.51 11.18
C TYR A 199 -2.79 12.83 10.37
N TYR A 200 -2.88 12.85 9.04
CA TYR A 200 -1.82 12.37 8.15
C TYR A 200 -0.50 13.11 8.39
N LYS A 201 -0.52 14.45 8.32
CA LYS A 201 0.69 15.27 8.57
C LYS A 201 1.22 15.12 9.99
N PHE A 202 0.34 14.92 10.96
CA PHE A 202 0.69 14.70 12.35
C PHE A 202 1.41 13.35 12.52
N LEU A 203 0.83 12.27 12.00
CA LEU A 203 1.40 10.92 12.05
C LEU A 203 2.78 10.87 11.37
N LEU A 204 2.95 11.49 10.20
CA LEU A 204 4.25 11.55 9.53
C LEU A 204 5.32 12.24 10.38
N ARG A 205 5.00 13.40 10.95
CA ARG A 205 5.93 14.17 11.81
C ARG A 205 6.32 13.37 13.06
N GLN A 206 5.35 12.77 13.74
CA GLN A 206 5.58 12.06 15.00
C GLN A 206 6.26 10.69 14.83
N MET A 207 6.04 10.03 13.70
CA MET A 207 6.67 8.74 13.39
C MET A 207 7.97 8.87 12.61
N LYS A 208 8.38 10.10 12.23
CA LYS A 208 9.54 10.38 11.37
C LYS A 208 9.53 9.52 10.10
N MET A 209 8.34 9.31 9.54
CA MET A 209 8.16 8.56 8.30
C MET A 209 8.30 9.51 7.12
N SER A 210 9.18 9.16 6.18
CA SER A 210 9.19 9.77 4.85
C SER A 210 8.37 8.90 3.92
N VAL A 211 7.39 9.49 3.26
CA VAL A 211 6.56 8.80 2.27
C VAL A 211 6.90 9.39 0.91
N ALA A 212 7.25 8.53 -0.04
CA ALA A 212 7.62 8.95 -1.38
C ALA A 212 6.50 9.78 -2.03
N SER A 213 6.89 10.81 -2.77
CA SER A 213 5.94 11.53 -3.62
C SER A 213 5.42 10.58 -4.70
N PRO A 214 4.12 10.60 -5.00
CA PRO A 214 3.58 9.73 -6.03
C PRO A 214 4.18 10.02 -7.40
N ASN A 215 4.53 8.93 -8.11
CA ASN A 215 5.08 9.00 -9.46
C ASN A 215 4.01 9.51 -10.45
N PRO A 216 4.27 10.61 -11.19
CA PRO A 216 3.30 11.16 -12.12
C PRO A 216 2.92 10.19 -13.25
N TYR A 217 3.83 9.28 -13.61
CA TYR A 217 3.64 8.24 -14.63
C TYR A 217 2.43 7.32 -14.35
N GLN A 218 2.27 6.87 -13.10
CA GLN A 218 1.15 6.00 -12.72
C GLN A 218 -0.20 6.73 -12.78
N ILE A 219 -0.18 8.05 -12.57
CA ILE A 219 -1.38 8.89 -12.58
C ILE A 219 -1.89 9.06 -14.01
N VAL A 220 -0.98 9.23 -14.97
CA VAL A 220 -1.33 9.44 -16.38
C VAL A 220 -2.20 8.29 -16.89
N SER A 221 -1.83 7.04 -16.61
CA SER A 221 -2.63 5.88 -17.01
C SER A 221 -4.06 5.97 -16.47
N ARG A 222 -4.20 6.18 -15.16
CA ARG A 222 -5.53 6.23 -14.53
C ARG A 222 -6.40 7.38 -15.05
N ILE A 223 -5.81 8.56 -15.27
CA ILE A 223 -6.56 9.70 -15.82
C ILE A 223 -6.94 9.41 -17.27
N ALA A 224 -6.04 8.83 -18.07
CA ALA A 224 -6.32 8.46 -19.46
C ALA A 224 -7.47 7.46 -19.55
N ASP A 225 -7.47 6.42 -18.71
CA ASP A 225 -8.53 5.40 -18.65
C ASP A 225 -9.88 6.03 -18.28
N ARG A 226 -9.91 6.85 -17.22
CA ARG A 226 -11.14 7.57 -16.80
C ARG A 226 -11.62 8.58 -17.83
N ALA A 227 -10.70 9.23 -18.53
CA ALA A 227 -11.02 10.15 -19.60
C ALA A 227 -11.32 9.43 -20.92
N GLY A 228 -11.15 8.10 -21.02
CA GLY A 228 -11.37 7.31 -22.24
C GLY A 228 -10.47 7.76 -23.39
N LEU A 229 -9.17 7.93 -23.13
CA LEU A 229 -8.17 8.31 -24.14
C LEU A 229 -7.43 7.09 -24.68
N GLY A 230 -7.04 7.14 -25.95
CA GLY A 230 -6.27 6.07 -26.58
C GLY A 230 -4.84 5.93 -26.04
N GLY A 231 -4.31 4.71 -26.13
CA GLY A 231 -2.93 4.40 -25.69
C GLY A 231 -1.84 5.20 -26.42
N LYS A 232 -2.11 5.69 -27.66
CA LYS A 232 -1.20 6.59 -28.39
C LYS A 232 -0.98 7.91 -27.63
N THR A 233 -2.06 8.48 -27.10
CA THR A 233 -2.03 9.73 -26.33
C THR A 233 -1.40 9.53 -24.97
N GLN A 234 -1.68 8.40 -24.32
CA GLN A 234 -1.02 8.02 -23.08
C GLN A 234 0.51 7.92 -23.23
N ARG A 235 1.01 7.24 -24.28
CA ARG A 235 2.46 7.14 -24.55
C ARG A 235 3.11 8.51 -24.74
N LYS A 236 2.52 9.37 -25.58
CA LYS A 236 3.03 10.74 -25.77
C LYS A 236 3.01 11.56 -24.49
N ALA A 237 2.01 11.36 -23.61
CA ALA A 237 1.96 12.04 -22.32
C ALA A 237 3.12 11.62 -21.39
N LEU A 238 3.50 10.34 -21.41
CA LEU A 238 4.65 9.83 -20.66
C LEU A 238 5.97 10.39 -21.22
N GLU A 239 6.12 10.48 -22.54
CA GLU A 239 7.27 11.12 -23.19
C GLU A 239 7.39 12.60 -22.79
N ILE A 240 6.27 13.33 -22.77
CA ILE A 240 6.23 14.71 -22.31
C ILE A 240 6.66 14.82 -20.85
N LEU A 241 6.18 13.92 -19.98
CA LEU A 241 6.58 13.89 -18.57
C LEU A 241 8.08 13.65 -18.40
N ASN A 242 8.66 12.71 -19.15
CA ASN A 242 10.11 12.44 -19.13
C ASN A 242 10.90 13.69 -19.54
N LYS A 243 10.46 14.42 -20.57
CA LYS A 243 11.15 15.63 -21.06
C LYS A 243 11.14 16.79 -20.07
N ILE A 244 10.12 16.88 -19.22
CA ILE A 244 10.00 17.96 -18.23
C ILE A 244 10.59 17.61 -16.86
N GLU A 245 10.97 16.34 -16.65
CA GLU A 245 11.56 15.89 -15.40
C GLU A 245 12.90 16.60 -15.17
N GLY A 246 13.11 17.12 -13.96
CA GLY A 246 14.28 17.93 -13.60
C GLY A 246 14.18 19.43 -13.92
N ASN A 247 13.13 19.90 -14.63
CA ASN A 247 12.99 21.33 -14.91
C ASN A 247 12.54 22.11 -13.66
N PRO A 248 13.20 23.23 -13.30
CA PRO A 248 12.87 24.00 -12.08
C PRO A 248 11.45 24.56 -12.10
N ILE A 249 10.88 24.83 -13.28
CA ILE A 249 9.50 25.34 -13.42
C ILE A 249 8.49 24.30 -12.93
N VAL A 250 8.81 23.01 -13.03
CA VAL A 250 7.90 21.90 -12.72
C VAL A 250 8.07 21.41 -11.27
N SER A 251 9.21 21.71 -10.66
CA SER A 251 9.53 21.32 -9.28
C SER A 251 8.53 21.88 -8.26
N GLY A 252 8.14 21.06 -7.28
CA GLY A 252 7.21 21.43 -6.21
C GLY A 252 5.72 21.47 -6.59
N LYS A 253 5.36 21.21 -7.85
CA LYS A 253 3.96 21.19 -8.30
C LYS A 253 3.31 19.83 -8.04
N LYS A 254 1.97 19.83 -7.89
CA LYS A 254 1.22 18.60 -7.61
C LYS A 254 1.37 17.62 -8.79
N PRO A 255 1.76 16.35 -8.56
CA PRO A 255 1.99 15.40 -9.64
C PRO A 255 0.72 15.09 -10.44
N VAL A 256 -0.45 15.07 -9.80
CA VAL A 256 -1.76 14.94 -10.48
C VAL A 256 -1.99 16.06 -11.48
N SER A 257 -1.62 17.30 -11.13
CA SER A 257 -1.80 18.45 -12.03
C SER A 257 -0.84 18.42 -13.21
N LEU A 258 0.36 17.87 -13.03
CA LEU A 258 1.34 17.69 -14.09
C LEU A 258 0.93 16.57 -15.05
N ALA A 259 0.45 15.45 -14.51
CA ALA A 259 -0.09 14.36 -15.31
C ALA A 259 -1.27 14.83 -16.19
N ALA A 260 -2.24 15.54 -15.59
CA ALA A 260 -3.40 16.07 -16.33
C ALA A 260 -3.02 17.09 -17.42
N GLY A 261 -2.08 18.01 -17.13
CA GLY A 261 -1.59 18.97 -18.11
C GLY A 261 -0.83 18.32 -19.26
N SER A 262 0.02 17.34 -18.96
CA SER A 262 0.78 16.57 -19.97
C SER A 262 -0.14 15.74 -20.86
N LEU A 263 -1.18 15.15 -20.27
CA LEU A 263 -2.19 14.38 -21.00
C LEU A 263 -3.00 15.26 -21.97
N TYR A 264 -3.39 16.45 -21.54
CA TYR A 264 -4.09 17.40 -22.42
C TYR A 264 -3.20 17.85 -23.59
N LEU A 265 -1.92 18.17 -23.31
CA LEU A 265 -0.97 18.54 -24.36
C LEU A 265 -0.71 17.37 -25.33
N ALA A 266 -0.62 16.14 -24.82
CA ALA A 266 -0.48 14.95 -25.64
C ALA A 266 -1.68 14.76 -26.56
N ALA A 267 -2.91 14.96 -26.05
CA ALA A 267 -4.14 14.85 -26.84
C ALA A 267 -4.20 15.86 -27.99
N LEU A 268 -3.73 17.08 -27.75
CA LEU A 268 -3.56 18.09 -28.81
C LEU A 268 -2.54 17.63 -29.87
N LYS A 269 -1.40 17.05 -29.45
CA LYS A 269 -0.36 16.53 -30.37
C LYS A 269 -0.75 15.24 -31.10
N THR A 270 -1.71 14.46 -30.60
CA THR A 270 -2.26 13.27 -31.28
C THR A 270 -3.49 13.58 -32.11
N ARG A 271 -4.02 14.81 -32.05
CA ARG A 271 -5.31 15.22 -32.64
C ARG A 271 -6.48 14.36 -32.15
N GLU A 272 -6.42 13.89 -30.90
CA GLU A 272 -7.52 13.17 -30.28
C GLU A 272 -8.54 14.14 -29.69
N HIS A 273 -9.83 13.96 -30.02
CA HIS A 273 -10.91 14.86 -29.59
C HIS A 273 -11.13 14.78 -28.07
N THR A 274 -10.63 15.80 -27.36
CA THR A 274 -10.75 15.89 -25.90
C THR A 274 -11.00 17.33 -25.46
N THR A 275 -11.79 17.51 -24.41
CA THR A 275 -12.02 18.82 -23.80
C THR A 275 -11.28 18.95 -22.47
N GLN A 276 -10.91 20.19 -22.11
CA GLN A 276 -10.32 20.46 -20.79
C GLN A 276 -11.25 20.03 -19.65
N LEU A 277 -12.57 20.14 -19.86
CA LEU A 277 -13.58 19.71 -18.91
C LEU A 277 -13.56 18.19 -18.68
N ARG A 278 -13.42 17.39 -19.74
CA ARG A 278 -13.37 15.92 -19.63
C ARG A 278 -12.18 15.46 -18.80
N ILE A 279 -11.00 16.06 -19.02
CA ILE A 279 -9.80 15.76 -18.23
C ILE A 279 -9.90 16.32 -16.80
N ALA A 280 -10.54 17.48 -16.62
CA ALA A 280 -10.80 18.08 -15.30
C ALA A 280 -11.65 17.15 -14.43
N ILE A 281 -12.73 16.60 -15.00
CA ILE A 281 -13.59 15.62 -14.32
C ILE A 281 -12.81 14.35 -13.99
N ALA A 282 -12.07 13.79 -14.96
CA ALA A 282 -11.30 12.55 -14.75
C ALA A 282 -10.19 12.69 -13.68
N SER A 283 -9.62 13.89 -13.54
CA SER A 283 -8.52 14.19 -12.61
C SER A 283 -8.97 14.84 -11.29
N GLU A 284 -10.27 15.14 -11.13
CA GLU A 284 -10.83 15.86 -9.98
C GLU A 284 -10.15 17.22 -9.76
N LEU A 285 -9.83 17.92 -10.85
CA LEU A 285 -9.19 19.25 -10.85
C LEU A 285 -10.09 20.30 -11.49
N SER A 286 -9.81 21.58 -11.22
CA SER A 286 -10.43 22.68 -11.95
C SER A 286 -9.83 22.80 -13.37
N THR A 287 -10.67 23.13 -14.35
CA THR A 287 -10.26 23.43 -15.74
C THR A 287 -9.16 24.48 -15.81
N ILE A 288 -9.22 25.50 -14.95
CA ILE A 288 -8.21 26.57 -14.86
C ILE A 288 -6.84 26.01 -14.46
N THR A 289 -6.82 24.97 -13.60
CA THR A 289 -5.57 24.33 -13.18
C THR A 289 -4.92 23.60 -14.35
N ILE A 290 -5.70 22.86 -15.13
CA ILE A 290 -5.22 22.20 -16.36
C ILE A 290 -4.73 23.26 -17.35
N ARG A 291 -5.49 24.36 -17.52
CA ARG A 291 -5.11 25.49 -18.40
C ARG A 291 -3.72 26.02 -18.06
N LYS A 292 -3.48 26.34 -16.78
CA LYS A 292 -2.19 26.84 -16.31
C LYS A 292 -1.07 25.82 -16.51
N ARG A 293 -1.30 24.54 -16.19
CA ARG A 293 -0.28 23.51 -16.32
C ARG A 293 0.10 23.22 -17.77
N TYR A 294 -0.87 23.15 -18.69
CA TYR A 294 -0.52 22.90 -20.10
C TYR A 294 0.32 24.04 -20.68
N LEU A 295 0.00 25.31 -20.36
CA LEU A 295 0.75 26.46 -20.87
C LEU A 295 2.20 26.46 -20.39
N GLU A 296 2.42 26.10 -19.13
CA GLU A 296 3.76 25.97 -18.57
C GLU A 296 4.54 24.83 -19.21
N ILE A 297 3.91 23.68 -19.42
CA ILE A 297 4.55 22.51 -20.05
C ILE A 297 4.86 22.80 -21.53
N ALA A 298 3.94 23.43 -22.27
CA ALA A 298 4.15 23.81 -23.66
C ALA A 298 5.36 24.73 -23.82
N LYS A 299 5.47 25.76 -22.97
CA LYS A 299 6.64 26.67 -22.95
C LYS A 299 7.96 25.95 -22.70
N ILE A 300 7.97 24.88 -21.90
CA ILE A 300 9.18 24.10 -21.62
C ILE A 300 9.58 23.31 -22.87
N ILE A 301 8.61 22.66 -23.52
CA ILE A 301 8.87 21.86 -24.71
C ILE A 301 9.32 22.73 -25.88
N GLU A 302 8.71 23.91 -26.07
CA GLU A 302 9.14 24.87 -27.09
C GLU A 302 10.60 25.29 -26.88
N LYS A 303 11.01 25.54 -25.63
CA LYS A 303 12.40 25.86 -25.30
C LYS A 303 13.36 24.69 -25.58
N SER A 304 12.98 23.46 -25.25
CA SER A 304 13.82 22.29 -25.54
C SER A 304 13.97 22.03 -27.04
N ASP A 305 12.92 22.29 -27.83
CA ASP A 305 12.96 22.12 -29.28
C ASP A 305 13.83 23.23 -29.94
N THR A 306 13.86 24.44 -29.37
CA THR A 306 14.77 25.51 -29.83
C THR A 306 16.25 25.24 -29.52
N THR A 307 16.58 24.53 -28.44
CA THR A 307 17.98 24.17 -28.12
C THR A 307 18.50 23.00 -28.95
N ASN A 308 17.62 22.05 -29.32
CA ASN A 308 18.00 20.94 -30.19
C ASN A 308 18.14 21.38 -31.66
N SER A 309 17.31 22.32 -32.13
CA SER A 309 17.47 22.92 -33.46
C SER A 309 18.70 23.85 -33.62
N SER A 310 19.48 24.08 -32.56
CA SER A 310 20.83 24.68 -32.66
C SER A 310 21.96 23.65 -32.71
N GLN A 311 21.69 22.37 -32.44
CA GLN A 311 22.64 21.26 -32.63
C GLN A 311 22.41 20.51 -33.95
N ASP A 312 21.20 20.58 -34.51
CA ASP A 312 20.84 19.94 -35.79
C ASP A 312 20.90 20.90 -37.00
N LYS A 313 21.47 22.11 -36.84
CA LYS A 313 21.57 23.14 -37.89
C LYS A 313 22.85 23.08 -38.74
N GLU A 314 23.39 21.87 -38.93
CA GLU A 314 24.16 21.51 -40.14
C GLU A 314 23.31 20.53 -40.96
N GLY A 315 22.23 21.01 -41.58
CA GLY A 315 21.47 20.19 -42.53
C GLY A 315 20.00 20.55 -42.68
N LEU A 316 19.71 21.26 -43.78
CA LEU A 316 18.43 21.37 -44.50
C LEU A 316 17.32 22.30 -43.97
N ASP A 317 17.27 23.47 -44.61
CA ASP A 317 16.18 24.01 -45.44
C ASP A 317 14.77 24.20 -44.85
N CYS A 318 14.59 25.45 -44.40
CA CYS A 318 13.48 26.38 -44.66
C CYS A 318 12.28 25.87 -45.49
N SER A 319 11.14 25.58 -44.84
CA SER A 319 9.78 26.01 -45.26
C SER A 319 8.64 25.28 -44.52
N THR A 320 8.36 25.59 -43.25
CA THR A 320 7.00 25.40 -42.70
C THR A 320 6.76 26.19 -41.40
N VAL A 321 6.74 27.52 -41.50
CA VAL A 321 6.22 28.40 -40.44
C VAL A 321 5.13 29.25 -41.06
N CYS A 322 3.88 28.79 -40.98
CA CYS A 322 2.65 29.61 -41.09
C CYS A 322 1.40 28.71 -41.16
N MET A 323 0.94 28.11 -40.06
CA MET A 323 -0.47 27.74 -39.86
C MET A 323 -0.75 27.45 -38.37
N ALA A 324 -0.91 28.50 -37.56
CA ALA A 324 -1.57 28.42 -36.24
C ALA A 324 -1.87 29.82 -35.67
N LYS A 325 -2.56 30.66 -36.44
CA LYS A 325 -3.35 31.78 -35.92
C LYS A 325 -4.68 31.75 -36.66
N ASN A 326 -5.77 31.90 -35.92
CA ASN A 326 -7.17 31.82 -36.35
C ASN A 326 -7.79 30.43 -36.22
N LEU A 327 -8.27 30.13 -35.02
CA LEU A 327 -9.51 29.40 -34.75
C LEU A 327 -9.88 29.72 -33.29
N ASP A 328 -10.44 30.91 -33.10
CA ASP A 328 -11.22 31.33 -31.92
C ASP A 328 -11.99 32.61 -32.33
N LYS A 329 -13.10 32.38 -33.04
CA LYS A 329 -14.32 33.18 -33.02
C LYS A 329 -15.49 32.20 -32.99
#